data_AF-A0A941N1Y4-F1
#
_entry.id   AF-A0A941N1Y4-F1
#
_cell.length_a   1.000
_cell.length_b   1.000
_cell.length_c   1.000
_cell.angle_alpha   90.00
_cell.angle_beta   90.00
_cell.angle_gamma   90.00
#
_symmetry.space_group_name_H-M   'P 1'
#
loop_
_entity.id
_entity.type
_entity.pdbx_description
1 polymer ?
#
loop_
_entity_poly.entity_id
_entity_poly.type
_entity_poly.pdbx_seq_one_letter_code
_entity_poly.pdbx_strand_id
1 'polypeptide(L)'
;MTLRVAEKGKTAQQVIIDLRFDNNAGRVRVVFPDKHLQVMAVEAAVRACGVYRDQIQFGVQFDELLGRLAAWSEARQSDLAETYLTTRNGGLLFLAVWSKAGYVVECEDALTELDMGIANEGSFDLIRLSVLGVPPCSKEGLCSLLSPHTQIRIWKNGD
;
A
#
# COMPACT_ATOMS: atom_id res chain seq x y z
N MET A 1 6.54 43.20 17.38
CA MET A 1 5.88 41.99 17.91
C MET A 1 5.80 41.00 16.75
N THR A 2 6.54 39.91 16.87
CA THR A 2 6.70 38.87 15.85
C THR A 2 5.77 37.71 16.16
N LEU A 3 5.16 37.11 15.13
CA LEU A 3 4.78 35.70 15.09
C LEU A 3 5.00 35.18 13.67
N ARG A 4 5.93 34.23 13.54
CA ARG A 4 6.17 33.39 12.36
C ARG A 4 5.40 32.08 12.54
N VAL A 5 4.89 31.49 11.46
CA VAL A 5 4.96 30.04 11.19
C VAL A 5 5.06 29.82 9.66
N ALA A 6 6.10 29.10 9.25
CA ALA A 6 6.35 28.51 7.92
C ALA A 6 5.49 27.22 7.76
N GLU A 7 5.16 26.66 6.61
CA GLU A 7 5.87 26.47 5.35
C GLU A 7 4.85 26.56 4.19
N LYS A 8 5.17 27.29 3.12
CA LYS A 8 4.33 27.31 1.91
C LYS A 8 4.73 26.13 1.04
N GLY A 9 3.87 25.12 1.05
CA GLY A 9 4.04 23.84 0.38
C GLY A 9 4.53 23.96 -1.06
N LYS A 10 5.44 23.06 -1.42
CA LYS A 10 5.80 22.75 -2.79
C LYS A 10 4.52 22.34 -3.51
N THR A 11 3.90 23.26 -4.25
CA THR A 11 2.84 22.93 -5.20
C THR A 11 3.36 21.81 -6.09
N ALA A 12 2.72 20.64 -6.05
CA ALA A 12 3.00 19.55 -6.97
C ALA A 12 2.81 20.11 -8.39
N GLN A 13 3.92 20.43 -9.05
CA GLN A 13 3.92 20.96 -10.40
C GLN A 13 3.38 19.85 -11.28
N GLN A 14 2.16 20.01 -11.79
CA GLN A 14 1.58 19.07 -12.74
C GLN A 14 2.54 18.95 -13.93
N VAL A 15 3.12 17.77 -14.10
CA VAL A 15 3.95 17.47 -15.26
C VAL A 15 3.01 17.21 -16.43
N ILE A 16 2.87 18.21 -17.30
CA ILE A 16 2.16 18.07 -18.56
C ILE A 16 3.11 17.37 -19.53
N ILE A 17 2.78 16.14 -19.92
CA ILE A 17 3.52 15.39 -20.95
C ILE A 17 2.86 15.69 -22.30
N ASP A 18 3.51 16.49 -23.13
CA ASP A 18 3.05 16.74 -24.50
C ASP A 18 3.35 15.51 -25.37
N LEU A 19 2.30 14.75 -25.70
CA LEU A 19 2.39 13.67 -26.67
C LEU A 19 2.13 14.21 -28.07
N ARG A 20 3.20 14.35 -28.87
CA ARG A 20 3.06 14.62 -30.30
C ARG A 20 3.03 13.31 -31.06
N PHE A 21 1.85 12.99 -31.58
CA PHE A 21 1.64 11.86 -32.47
C PHE A 21 2.01 12.27 -33.90
N ASP A 22 2.99 11.59 -34.47
CA ASP A 22 3.29 11.67 -35.91
C ASP A 22 2.95 10.29 -36.48
N ASN A 23 1.95 10.24 -37.37
CA ASN A 23 1.29 9.00 -37.79
C ASN A 23 2.16 8.14 -38.74
N ASN A 24 3.45 8.45 -38.85
CA ASN A 24 4.41 7.67 -39.61
C ASN A 24 5.08 6.63 -38.69
N ALA A 25 4.64 5.37 -38.83
CA ALA A 25 5.27 4.16 -38.30
C ALA A 25 4.98 3.74 -36.83
N GLY A 26 3.86 4.15 -36.23
CA GLY A 26 3.42 3.59 -34.93
C GLY A 26 4.32 3.98 -33.75
N ARG A 27 4.95 5.16 -33.83
CA ARG A 27 5.84 5.69 -32.79
C ARG A 27 5.28 7.00 -32.24
N VAL A 28 5.53 7.24 -30.96
CA VAL A 28 5.20 8.49 -30.27
C VAL A 28 6.46 9.15 -29.73
N ARG A 29 6.45 10.48 -29.70
CA ARG A 29 7.50 11.28 -29.08
C ARG A 29 7.01 11.79 -27.72
N VAL A 30 7.72 11.38 -26.67
CA VAL A 30 7.52 11.84 -25.28
C VAL A 30 8.51 12.95 -24.99
N VAL A 31 8.02 14.08 -24.49
CA VAL A 31 8.83 15.23 -24.05
C VAL A 31 8.81 15.29 -22.53
N PHE A 32 9.98 15.17 -21.90
CA PHE A 32 10.13 15.26 -20.46
C PHE A 32 10.26 16.73 -20.00
N PRO A 33 10.04 17.06 -18.70
CA PRO A 33 10.15 18.43 -18.17
C PRO A 33 11.52 19.09 -18.40
N ASP A 34 12.58 18.30 -18.47
CA ASP A 34 13.95 18.72 -18.78
C ASP A 34 14.19 18.94 -20.29
N LYS A 35 13.12 18.85 -21.10
CA LYS A 35 13.11 18.91 -22.58
C LYS A 35 13.83 17.73 -23.24
N HIS A 36 14.13 16.65 -22.51
CA HIS A 36 14.61 15.43 -23.11
C HIS A 36 13.52 14.79 -23.97
N LEU A 37 13.91 14.25 -25.13
CA LEU A 37 13.00 13.63 -26.09
C LEU A 37 13.25 12.13 -26.13
N GLN A 38 12.18 11.35 -25.99
CA GLN A 38 12.23 9.91 -26.18
C GLN A 38 11.19 9.48 -27.20
N VAL A 39 11.63 8.74 -28.23
CA VAL A 39 10.75 8.17 -29.25
C VAL A 39 10.56 6.69 -28.97
N MET A 40 9.33 6.27 -28.68
CA MET A 40 8.99 4.89 -28.36
C MET A 40 7.81 4.39 -29.19
N ALA A 41 7.59 3.08 -29.21
CA ALA A 41 6.40 2.49 -29.85
C ALA A 41 5.13 2.93 -29.11
N VAL A 42 4.03 3.12 -29.83
CA VAL A 42 2.72 3.51 -29.26
C VAL A 42 2.30 2.54 -28.16
N GLU A 43 2.47 1.23 -28.36
CA GLU A 43 2.10 0.20 -27.39
C GLU A 43 2.92 0.31 -26.10
N ALA A 44 4.20 0.71 -26.21
CA ALA A 44 5.05 0.93 -25.05
C ALA A 44 4.60 2.16 -24.25
N ALA A 45 4.21 3.23 -24.94
CA ALA A 45 3.67 4.43 -24.28
C ALA A 45 2.32 4.17 -23.61
N VAL A 46 1.42 3.42 -24.27
CA VAL A 46 0.13 3.02 -23.69
C VAL A 46 0.35 2.17 -22.44
N ARG A 47 1.27 1.19 -22.47
CA ARG A 47 1.63 0.40 -21.28
C ARG A 47 2.20 1.26 -20.16
N ALA A 48 3.11 2.18 -20.47
CA ALA A 48 3.68 3.08 -19.47
C ALA A 48 2.62 3.99 -18.82
N CYS A 49 1.69 4.52 -19.62
CA CYS A 49 0.55 5.27 -19.10
C CYS A 49 -0.36 4.40 -18.21
N GLY A 50 -0.59 3.15 -18.61
CA GLY A 50 -1.30 2.16 -17.80
C GLY A 50 -0.64 1.94 -16.45
N VAL A 51 0.65 1.61 -16.42
CA VAL A 51 1.42 1.42 -15.18
C VAL A 51 1.37 2.66 -14.27
N TYR A 52 1.50 3.86 -14.83
CA TYR A 52 1.42 5.09 -14.04
C TYR A 52 0.03 5.31 -13.42
N ARG A 53 -1.03 5.06 -14.19
CA ARG A 53 -2.40 5.13 -13.68
C ARG A 53 -2.62 4.10 -12.57
N ASP A 54 -2.18 2.86 -12.79
CA ASP A 54 -2.32 1.77 -11.82
C ASP A 54 -1.52 2.09 -10.54
N GLN A 55 -0.38 2.79 -10.64
CA GLN A 55 0.37 3.27 -9.47
C GLN A 55 -0.41 4.32 -8.66
N ILE A 56 -1.06 5.28 -9.32
CA ILE A 56 -1.92 6.27 -8.63
C ILE A 56 -3.10 5.56 -7.96
N GLN A 57 -3.77 4.66 -8.69
CA GLN A 57 -4.90 3.90 -8.18
C GLN A 57 -4.48 3.04 -6.99
N PHE A 58 -3.35 2.33 -7.09
CA PHE A 58 -2.78 1.55 -5.99
C PHE A 58 -2.57 2.42 -4.74
N GLY A 59 -2.09 3.66 -4.87
CA GLY A 59 -1.94 4.57 -3.74
C GLY A 59 -3.26 4.83 -3.01
N VAL A 60 -4.34 5.10 -3.76
CA VAL A 60 -5.68 5.28 -3.18
C VAL A 60 -6.18 4.01 -2.49
N GLN A 61 -6.03 2.85 -3.13
CA GLN A 61 -6.41 1.55 -2.56
C GLN A 61 -5.60 1.23 -1.30
N PHE A 62 -4.32 1.59 -1.29
CA PHE A 62 -3.43 1.33 -0.16
C PHE A 62 -3.81 2.18 1.06
N ASP A 63 -4.16 3.45 0.85
CA ASP A 63 -4.65 4.32 1.92
C ASP A 63 -5.99 3.81 2.50
N GLU A 64 -6.91 3.37 1.64
CA GLU A 64 -8.18 2.77 2.05
C GLU A 64 -7.95 1.46 2.84
N LEU A 65 -7.04 0.61 2.36
CA LEU A 65 -6.64 -0.61 3.04
C LEU A 65 -6.08 -0.30 4.43
N LEU A 66 -5.16 0.66 4.55
CA LEU A 66 -4.59 1.05 5.83
C LEU A 66 -5.67 1.51 6.81
N GLY A 67 -6.64 2.30 6.36
CA GLY A 67 -7.79 2.69 7.17
C GLY A 67 -8.60 1.50 7.67
N ARG A 68 -8.86 0.52 6.80
CA ARG A 68 -9.61 -0.69 7.15
C ARG A 68 -8.87 -1.59 8.12
N LEU A 69 -7.57 -1.81 7.91
CA LEU A 69 -6.73 -2.59 8.81
C LEU A 69 -6.61 -1.91 10.18
N ALA A 70 -6.45 -0.59 10.21
CA ALA A 70 -6.43 0.17 11.47
C ALA A 70 -7.75 0.05 12.24
N ALA A 71 -8.90 0.20 11.56
CA ALA A 71 -10.21 0.04 12.18
C ALA A 71 -10.43 -1.39 12.70
N TRP A 72 -10.01 -2.40 11.93
CA TRP A 72 -10.09 -3.81 12.36
C TRP A 72 -9.23 -4.07 13.59
N SER A 73 -7.99 -3.56 13.61
CA SER A 73 -7.07 -3.69 14.76
C SER A 73 -7.61 -2.97 16.00
N GLU A 74 -8.19 -1.78 15.83
CA GLU A 74 -8.79 -1.02 16.93
C GLU A 74 -9.97 -1.76 17.57
N ALA A 75 -10.86 -2.33 16.76
CA ALA A 75 -12.00 -3.10 17.25
C ALA A 75 -11.60 -4.35 18.07
N ARG A 76 -10.35 -4.78 17.97
CA ARG A 76 -9.81 -6.00 18.60
C ARG A 76 -8.58 -5.73 19.47
N GLN A 77 -8.42 -4.50 19.95
CA GLN A 77 -7.24 -4.09 20.69
C GLN A 77 -6.97 -4.96 21.94
N SER A 78 -8.00 -5.51 22.58
CA SER A 78 -7.86 -6.42 23.73
C SER A 78 -7.25 -7.78 23.37
N ASP A 79 -7.44 -8.23 22.13
CA ASP A 79 -7.04 -9.56 21.65
C ASP A 79 -5.71 -9.52 20.89
N LEU A 80 -5.25 -8.32 20.54
CA LEU A 80 -4.03 -8.07 19.78
C LEU A 80 -2.93 -7.50 20.68
N ALA A 81 -1.75 -8.13 20.67
CA ALA A 81 -0.54 -7.53 21.20
C ALA A 81 0.01 -6.49 20.23
N GLU A 82 0.13 -6.85 18.95
CA GLU A 82 0.74 -6.01 17.91
C GLU A 82 0.16 -6.35 16.53
N THR A 83 0.14 -5.38 15.61
CA THR A 83 -0.20 -5.64 14.21
C THR A 83 0.79 -4.97 13.26
N TYR A 84 1.09 -5.66 12.17
CA TYR A 84 2.08 -5.25 11.17
C TYR A 84 1.54 -5.44 9.76
N LEU A 85 1.90 -4.54 8.85
CA LEU A 85 1.77 -4.72 7.42
C LEU A 85 3.18 -4.78 6.82
N THR A 86 3.47 -5.85 6.10
CA THR A 86 4.79 -6.10 5.48
C THR A 86 4.61 -6.59 4.05
N THR A 87 5.69 -6.61 3.27
CA THR A 87 5.70 -7.27 1.95
C THR A 87 6.13 -8.74 2.08
N ARG A 88 5.46 -9.67 1.39
CA ARG A 88 5.88 -11.09 1.30
C ARG A 88 5.40 -11.70 -0.02
N ASN A 89 6.25 -12.50 -0.68
CA ASN A 89 5.92 -13.24 -1.91
C ASN A 89 5.29 -12.37 -3.04
N GLY A 90 5.69 -11.10 -3.15
CA GLY A 90 5.15 -10.18 -4.17
C GLY A 90 3.77 -9.58 -3.84
N GLY A 91 3.28 -9.75 -2.61
CA GLY A 91 2.08 -9.11 -2.09
C GLY A 91 2.29 -8.47 -0.71
N LEU A 92 1.20 -8.06 -0.10
CA LEU A 92 1.14 -7.56 1.27
C LEU A 92 0.77 -8.69 2.22
N LEU A 93 1.35 -8.68 3.41
CA LEU A 93 1.01 -9.54 4.52
C LEU A 93 0.60 -8.68 5.71
N PHE A 94 -0.65 -8.82 6.14
CA PHE A 94 -1.11 -8.32 7.42
C PHE A 94 -0.88 -9.38 8.50
N LEU A 95 0.03 -9.10 9.42
CA LEU A 95 0.40 -9.97 10.52
C LEU A 95 -0.23 -9.44 11.82
N ALA A 96 -1.08 -10.26 12.44
CA ALA A 96 -1.68 -10.02 13.73
C ALA A 96 -1.01 -10.90 14.80
N VAL A 97 -0.41 -10.27 15.82
CA VAL A 97 0.15 -10.96 16.97
C VAL A 97 -0.89 -10.95 18.08
N TRP A 98 -1.36 -12.12 18.50
CA TRP A 98 -2.37 -12.27 19.55
C TRP A 98 -1.80 -11.91 20.92
N SER A 99 -2.66 -11.43 21.83
CA SER A 99 -2.27 -11.10 23.22
C SER A 99 -2.12 -12.34 24.11
N LYS A 100 -2.77 -13.44 23.74
CA LYS A 100 -2.78 -14.71 24.51
C LYS A 100 -2.06 -15.82 23.75
N ALA A 101 -1.36 -16.66 24.50
CA ALA A 101 -0.81 -17.90 23.98
C ALA A 101 -1.93 -18.92 23.77
N GLY A 102 -2.03 -19.47 22.56
CA GLY A 102 -3.01 -20.48 22.20
C GLY A 102 -3.75 -20.16 20.92
N TYR A 103 -4.41 -21.18 20.37
CA TYR A 103 -5.31 -21.03 19.23
C TYR A 103 -6.65 -20.51 19.73
N VAL A 104 -7.09 -19.37 19.20
CA VAL A 104 -8.37 -18.74 19.52
C VAL A 104 -9.19 -18.71 18.24
N VAL A 105 -10.20 -19.57 18.14
CA VAL A 105 -11.02 -19.76 16.93
C VAL A 105 -11.61 -18.43 16.48
N GLU A 106 -12.12 -17.64 17.41
CA GLU A 106 -12.77 -16.37 17.14
C GLU A 106 -11.82 -15.34 16.49
N CYS A 107 -10.53 -15.39 16.82
CA CYS A 107 -9.51 -14.53 16.23
C CYS A 107 -9.19 -14.94 14.79
N GLU A 108 -9.11 -16.25 14.53
CA GLU A 108 -8.83 -16.80 13.20
C GLU A 108 -10.03 -16.62 12.25
N ASP A 109 -11.25 -16.83 12.75
CA ASP A 109 -12.48 -16.53 12.02
C ASP A 109 -12.53 -15.04 11.67
N ALA A 110 -12.19 -14.16 12.62
CA ALA A 110 -12.15 -12.72 12.37
C ALA A 110 -11.08 -12.27 11.36
N LEU A 111 -9.93 -12.95 11.28
CA LEU A 111 -8.95 -12.72 10.22
C LEU A 111 -9.43 -13.24 8.88
N THR A 112 -10.07 -14.40 8.87
CA THR A 112 -10.64 -15.00 7.66
C THR A 112 -11.71 -14.08 7.07
N GLU A 113 -12.60 -13.53 7.90
CA GLU A 113 -13.60 -12.54 7.47
C GLU A 113 -12.96 -11.24 6.98
N LEU A 114 -11.85 -10.80 7.58
CA LEU A 114 -11.09 -9.64 7.10
C LEU A 114 -10.52 -9.90 5.69
N ASP A 115 -9.88 -11.06 5.51
CA ASP A 115 -9.28 -11.47 4.24
C ASP A 115 -10.34 -11.60 3.14
N MET A 116 -11.43 -12.32 3.43
CA MET A 116 -12.58 -12.46 2.53
C MET A 116 -13.21 -11.10 2.22
N GLY A 117 -13.35 -10.23 3.22
CA GLY A 117 -13.93 -8.91 3.05
C GLY A 117 -13.10 -8.02 2.12
N ILE A 118 -11.77 -8.12 2.18
CA ILE A 118 -10.87 -7.37 1.30
C ILE A 118 -10.81 -8.00 -0.09
N ALA A 119 -10.72 -9.33 -0.18
CA ALA A 119 -10.62 -10.06 -1.44
C ALA A 119 -11.88 -9.95 -2.31
N ASN A 120 -13.06 -9.80 -1.71
CA ASN A 120 -14.33 -9.68 -2.42
C ASN A 120 -14.67 -8.22 -2.81
N GLU A 121 -13.88 -7.25 -2.38
CA GLU A 121 -14.17 -5.85 -2.64
C GLU A 121 -13.46 -5.35 -3.89
N GLY A 122 -14.25 -4.90 -4.88
CA GLY A 122 -13.71 -4.44 -6.16
C GLY A 122 -12.81 -3.20 -6.04
N SER A 123 -12.82 -2.50 -4.91
CA SER A 123 -11.90 -1.38 -4.67
C SER A 123 -10.46 -1.82 -4.42
N PHE A 124 -10.18 -3.11 -4.17
CA PHE A 124 -8.81 -3.62 -3.90
C PHE A 124 -8.23 -4.50 -5.01
N ASP A 125 -8.68 -4.34 -6.26
CA ASP A 125 -8.27 -5.18 -7.39
C ASP A 125 -6.76 -5.17 -7.71
N LEU A 126 -6.03 -4.12 -7.33
CA LEU A 126 -4.57 -4.04 -7.51
C LEU A 126 -3.78 -4.56 -6.31
N ILE A 127 -4.44 -4.85 -5.19
CA ILE A 127 -3.79 -5.29 -3.96
C ILE A 127 -3.95 -6.80 -3.77
N ARG A 128 -2.81 -7.47 -3.55
CA ARG A 128 -2.78 -8.85 -3.08
C ARG A 128 -2.45 -8.86 -1.61
N LEU A 129 -3.47 -8.97 -0.76
CA LEU A 129 -3.30 -9.11 0.67
C LEU A 129 -3.31 -10.59 1.05
N SER A 130 -2.52 -10.95 2.05
CA SER A 130 -2.67 -12.16 2.84
C SER A 130 -2.72 -11.77 4.31
N VAL A 131 -3.45 -12.53 5.11
CA VAL A 131 -3.51 -12.35 6.56
C VAL A 131 -2.81 -13.50 7.28
N LEU A 132 -2.22 -13.22 8.43
CA LEU A 132 -1.64 -14.24 9.30
C LEU A 132 -1.80 -13.86 10.76
N GLY A 133 -2.44 -14.73 11.53
CA GLY A 133 -2.47 -14.69 12.99
C GLY A 133 -1.31 -15.49 13.56
N VAL A 134 -0.62 -14.95 14.56
CA VAL A 134 0.40 -15.69 15.33
C VAL A 134 0.21 -15.48 16.83
N PRO A 135 0.46 -16.50 17.66
CA PRO A 135 0.52 -16.31 19.10
C PRO A 135 1.67 -15.36 19.48
N PRO A 136 1.71 -14.87 20.74
CA PRO A 136 2.86 -14.16 21.27
C PRO A 136 4.15 -14.93 20.96
N CYS A 137 5.09 -14.27 20.27
CA CYS A 137 6.38 -14.85 19.90
C CYS A 137 7.53 -13.94 20.32
N SER A 138 8.75 -14.48 20.33
CA SER A 138 9.94 -13.67 20.60
C SER A 138 10.17 -12.67 19.46
N LYS A 139 10.96 -11.63 19.73
CA LYS A 139 11.31 -10.62 18.71
C LYS A 139 12.00 -11.26 17.50
N GLU A 140 12.85 -12.27 17.73
CA GLU A 140 13.53 -13.01 16.67
C GLU A 140 12.52 -13.78 15.80
N GLY A 141 11.53 -14.42 16.43
CA GLY A 141 10.44 -15.09 15.72
C GLY A 141 9.63 -14.11 14.87
N LEU A 142 9.28 -12.96 15.45
CA LEU A 142 8.56 -11.90 14.74
C LEU A 142 9.37 -11.36 13.55
N CYS A 143 10.66 -11.06 13.74
CA CYS A 143 11.55 -10.59 12.68
C CYS A 143 11.68 -11.58 11.51
N SER A 144 11.53 -12.88 11.75
CA SER A 144 11.54 -13.89 10.68
C SER A 144 10.31 -13.85 9.76
N LEU A 145 9.21 -13.24 10.25
CA LEU A 145 7.94 -13.08 9.52
C LEU A 145 7.84 -11.74 8.80
N LEU A 146 8.64 -10.75 9.21
CA LEU A 146 8.64 -9.39 8.68
C LEU A 146 9.72 -9.22 7.59
N SER A 147 9.42 -8.39 6.60
CA SER A 147 10.42 -7.97 5.62
C SER A 147 11.39 -6.99 6.27
N PRO A 148 12.71 -7.16 6.11
CA PRO A 148 13.70 -6.24 6.69
C PRO A 148 13.64 -4.83 6.07
N HIS A 149 13.00 -4.68 4.91
CA HIS A 149 12.95 -3.42 4.17
C HIS A 149 11.63 -2.68 4.28
N THR A 150 10.53 -3.40 4.57
CA THR A 150 9.19 -2.82 4.49
C THR A 150 8.33 -3.38 5.61
N GLN A 151 8.18 -2.61 6.67
CA GLN A 151 7.26 -2.91 7.76
C GLN A 151 6.56 -1.62 8.20
N ILE A 152 5.24 -1.70 8.32
CA ILE A 152 4.39 -0.65 8.87
C ILE A 152 3.75 -1.27 10.10
N ARG A 153 4.06 -0.74 11.28
CA ARG A 153 3.37 -1.16 12.51
C ARG A 153 2.07 -0.36 12.60
N ILE A 154 0.95 -1.06 12.71
CA ILE A 154 -0.36 -0.45 12.85
C ILE A 154 -0.67 -0.44 14.34
N TRP A 155 -0.66 0.74 14.94
CA TRP A 155 -1.03 0.94 16.33
C TRP A 155 -1.95 2.15 16.43
N LYS A 156 -2.84 2.14 17.42
CA LYS A 156 -3.56 3.34 17.83
C LYS A 156 -2.63 4.18 18.69
N ASN A 157 -2.46 5.46 18.36
CA ASN A 157 -1.85 6.41 19.30
C ASN A 157 -2.83 6.56 20.46
N GLY A 158 -2.54 5.92 21.59
CA GLY A 158 -3.25 6.11 22.86
C GLY A 158 -2.21 6.46 23.92
N ASP A 159 -2.37 7.68 24.46
CA ASP A 159 -1.73 8.32 25.64
C ASP A 159 -0.54 7.63 26.33
#